data_AF-A4I5D5-F1
#
_entry.id   AF-A4I5D5-F1
#
_cell.length_a   1.000
_cell.length_b   1.000
_cell.length_c   1.000
_cell.angle_alpha   90.00
_cell.angle_beta   90.00
_cell.angle_gamma   90.00
#
_symmetry.space_group_name_H-M   'P 1'
#
loop_
_entity.id
_entity.type
_entity.pdbx_description
1 polymer ?
#
loop_
_entity_poly.entity_id
_entity_poly.type
_entity_poly.pdbx_seq_one_letter_code
_entity_poly.pdbx_strand_id
1 'polypeptide(L)'
;MRRLACLASATALSGLSVAATAANPAASTTVPARFIYTTWGSVPCEGWACNESWLKRITSQSEYRSFDFWHVPQADVPAGLKLNAVERYLLSSLENDAARLLHVSWCEDFDSYWRDRVNSLEMLYKTIYTDDHPFYRYIFGNCTHKTAEKEHMLRKLNYLKNILFWACRTERCYTSIAKARYYVQRCVWNALERERYLCACVEAVDSFGKKVPEELRHKAMPELEVALVSMRHWVWDCPNGKRTFTRRLA
;
A
#
# COMPACT_ATOMS: atom_id res chain seq x y z
N MET A 1 23.93 33.41 27.37
CA MET A 1 22.96 33.68 28.45
C MET A 1 21.76 32.76 28.26
N ARG A 2 21.60 31.76 29.14
CA ARG A 2 20.39 30.90 29.22
C ARG A 2 19.69 31.26 30.53
N ARG A 3 18.38 31.55 30.46
CA ARG A 3 17.35 31.34 31.50
C ARG A 3 16.07 32.09 31.11
N LEU A 4 15.09 31.35 30.61
CA LEU A 4 13.68 31.69 30.80
C LEU A 4 13.07 30.49 31.51
N ALA A 5 13.09 30.58 32.83
CA ALA A 5 12.21 29.86 33.74
C ALA A 5 10.94 30.71 33.93
N CYS A 6 9.93 30.09 34.56
CA CYS A 6 8.68 30.67 35.07
C CYS A 6 7.53 30.69 34.03
N LEU A 7 6.30 30.19 34.30
CA LEU A 7 5.63 29.90 35.57
C LEU A 7 4.59 28.79 35.38
N ALA A 8 4.55 27.92 36.39
CA ALA A 8 3.39 27.09 36.71
C ALA A 8 2.18 27.97 37.04
N SER A 9 1.02 27.63 36.48
CA SER A 9 -0.28 27.99 37.05
C SER A 9 -1.03 26.69 37.30
N ALA A 10 -1.12 26.36 38.57
CA ALA A 10 -1.93 25.30 39.12
C ALA A 10 -3.39 25.78 39.20
N THR A 11 -4.30 25.01 38.61
CA THR A 11 -5.70 24.97 39.05
C THR A 11 -6.04 23.52 39.33
N ALA A 12 -6.00 23.19 40.63
CA ALA A 12 -6.59 22.01 41.19
C ALA A 12 -8.12 22.12 41.10
N LEU A 13 -8.76 21.21 40.36
CA LEU A 13 -10.16 20.88 40.56
C LEU A 13 -10.26 19.37 40.75
N SER A 14 -10.47 19.02 42.01
CA SER A 14 -10.73 17.70 42.55
C SER A 14 -11.99 17.11 41.93
N GLY A 15 -11.88 15.91 41.37
CA GLY A 15 -13.03 15.16 40.87
C GLY A 15 -12.63 13.78 40.35
N LEU A 16 -12.63 12.80 41.26
CA LEU A 16 -12.62 11.34 41.03
C LEU A 16 -11.34 10.75 40.39
N SER A 17 -10.54 10.14 41.27
CA SER A 17 -9.46 9.23 40.93
C SER A 17 -9.96 7.80 40.67
N VAL A 18 -9.05 7.00 40.11
CA VAL A 18 -9.07 5.55 39.83
C VAL A 18 -9.57 5.19 38.44
N ALA A 19 -8.61 5.34 37.53
CA ALA A 19 -8.53 4.72 36.23
C ALA A 19 -8.31 3.20 36.32
N ALA A 20 -8.72 2.55 35.23
CA ALA A 20 -8.03 1.46 34.54
C ALA A 20 -7.92 0.10 35.24
N THR A 21 -8.64 -0.89 34.67
CA THR A 21 -8.01 -2.14 34.27
C THR A 21 -8.61 -2.67 32.95
N ALA A 22 -7.71 -2.95 32.02
CA ALA A 22 -7.87 -3.84 30.86
C ALA A 22 -8.73 -3.38 29.67
N ALA A 23 -8.64 -2.10 29.29
CA ALA A 23 -8.76 -1.80 27.86
C ALA A 23 -7.45 -2.28 27.22
N ASN A 24 -7.51 -3.46 26.59
CA ASN A 24 -6.45 -4.00 25.74
C ASN A 24 -5.85 -2.85 24.94
N PRO A 25 -4.51 -2.73 24.86
CA PRO A 25 -3.90 -1.87 23.87
C PRO A 25 -4.28 -2.50 22.53
N ALA A 26 -5.44 -2.10 22.01
CA ALA A 26 -5.74 -2.13 20.60
C ALA A 26 -4.51 -1.47 20.01
N ALA A 27 -3.66 -2.32 19.43
CA ALA A 27 -2.41 -1.94 18.83
C ALA A 27 -2.72 -0.66 18.07
N SER A 28 -2.25 0.47 18.59
CA SER A 28 -2.28 1.70 17.84
C SER A 28 -1.29 1.41 16.72
N THR A 29 -1.78 0.76 15.68
CA THR A 29 -1.22 0.86 14.36
C THR A 29 -1.39 2.33 14.06
N THR A 30 -0.39 3.08 14.50
CA THR A 30 -0.04 4.42 14.05
C THR A 30 0.34 4.27 12.58
N VAL A 31 -0.62 3.85 11.75
CA VAL A 31 -0.56 4.06 10.33
C VAL A 31 -0.55 5.57 10.22
N PRO A 32 0.58 6.19 9.83
CA PRO A 32 0.67 7.64 9.77
C PRO A 32 -0.46 8.12 8.86
N ALA A 33 -1.15 9.17 9.30
CA ALA A 33 -2.22 9.79 8.54
C ALA A 33 -1.79 9.95 7.07
N ARG A 34 -2.62 9.47 6.14
CA ARG A 34 -2.39 9.55 4.70
C ARG A 34 -2.14 11.00 4.31
N PHE A 35 -0.88 11.39 4.10
CA PHE A 35 -0.57 12.68 3.51
C PHE A 35 -0.87 12.61 2.01
N ILE A 36 -2.01 13.20 1.66
CA ILE A 36 -2.43 13.46 0.29
C ILE A 36 -1.36 14.33 -0.37
N TYR A 37 -1.02 14.02 -1.62
CA TYR A 37 -0.21 14.85 -2.51
C TYR A 37 -0.75 16.29 -2.53
N THR A 38 -0.21 17.18 -1.71
CA THR A 38 -0.39 18.62 -1.91
C THR A 38 0.76 19.09 -2.78
N THR A 39 0.41 19.33 -4.05
CA THR A 39 1.04 20.25 -4.99
C THR A 39 2.13 21.17 -4.40
N TRP A 40 3.37 20.97 -4.86
CA TRP A 40 4.39 22.01 -5.11
C TRP A 40 4.91 22.87 -3.95
N GLY A 41 5.02 22.33 -2.74
CA GLY A 41 5.94 22.91 -1.74
C GLY A 41 7.36 22.41 -1.96
N SER A 42 8.24 23.15 -2.63
CA SER A 42 9.68 22.80 -2.68
C SER A 42 10.32 23.21 -1.34
N VAL A 43 10.68 22.25 -0.50
CA VAL A 43 11.43 22.52 0.73
C VAL A 43 12.90 22.20 0.43
N PRO A 44 13.79 23.21 0.29
CA PRO A 44 15.20 22.93 0.08
C PRO A 44 15.78 22.24 1.32
N CYS A 45 16.26 21.00 1.17
CA CYS A 45 16.93 20.27 2.25
C CYS A 45 18.41 20.67 2.35
N GLU A 46 19.05 21.00 1.23
CA GLU A 46 20.44 21.39 1.15
C GLU A 46 20.60 22.89 1.37
N GLY A 47 21.56 23.28 2.22
CA GLY A 47 21.77 24.69 2.58
C GLY A 47 22.06 25.61 1.39
N TRP A 48 22.65 25.10 0.30
CA TRP A 48 22.86 25.89 -0.92
C TRP A 48 21.55 26.19 -1.65
N ALA A 49 20.61 25.24 -1.68
CA ALA A 49 19.32 25.41 -2.32
C ALA A 49 18.42 26.41 -1.57
N CYS A 50 18.68 26.68 -0.28
CA CYS A 50 17.96 27.71 0.49
C CYS A 50 18.18 29.12 -0.05
N ASN A 51 19.32 29.38 -0.70
CA ASN A 51 19.69 30.71 -1.21
C ASN A 51 19.31 30.94 -2.68
N GLU A 52 18.81 29.91 -3.36
CA GLU A 52 18.48 29.96 -4.79
C GLU A 52 17.04 30.42 -5.04
N SER A 53 16.82 31.05 -6.19
CA SER A 53 15.47 31.48 -6.60
C SER A 53 14.54 30.28 -6.78
N TRP A 54 13.25 30.45 -6.51
CA TRP A 54 12.25 29.38 -6.62
C TRP A 54 12.28 28.68 -7.98
N LEU A 55 12.42 29.45 -9.06
CA LEU A 55 12.50 28.90 -10.42
C LEU A 55 13.73 28.00 -10.57
N LYS A 56 14.91 28.48 -10.14
CA LYS A 56 16.16 27.72 -10.25
C LYS A 56 16.07 26.41 -9.45
N ARG A 57 15.49 26.47 -8.26
CA ARG A 57 15.19 25.29 -7.43
C ARG A 57 14.33 24.29 -8.20
N ILE A 58 13.17 24.70 -8.70
CA ILE A 58 12.29 23.75 -9.40
C ILE A 58 12.97 23.13 -10.63
N THR A 59 13.83 23.87 -11.33
CA THR A 59 14.53 23.35 -12.52
C THR A 59 15.77 22.51 -12.21
N SER A 60 16.23 22.46 -10.95
CA SER A 60 17.42 21.70 -10.54
C SER A 60 17.10 20.50 -9.64
N GLN A 61 15.87 19.96 -9.67
CA GLN A 61 15.49 18.84 -8.79
C GLN A 61 16.33 17.56 -9.00
N SER A 62 17.02 17.42 -10.14
CA SER A 62 18.00 16.36 -10.33
C SER A 62 19.22 16.47 -9.41
N GLU A 63 19.55 17.68 -8.96
CA GLU A 63 20.77 18.02 -8.23
C GLU A 63 20.57 18.04 -6.71
N TYR A 64 19.36 18.27 -6.22
CA TYR A 64 19.07 18.42 -4.80
C TYR A 64 17.76 17.72 -4.40
N ARG A 65 17.63 17.43 -3.11
CA ARG A 65 16.41 16.88 -2.54
C ARG A 65 15.46 18.04 -2.25
N SER A 66 14.47 18.22 -3.12
CA SER A 66 13.38 19.20 -2.92
C SER A 66 12.38 18.80 -1.83
N PHE A 67 12.51 17.59 -1.29
CA PHE A 67 11.59 17.01 -0.34
C PHE A 67 12.35 16.20 0.70
N ASP A 68 12.18 16.57 1.96
CA ASP A 68 12.45 15.65 3.06
C ASP A 68 11.24 14.70 3.12
N PHE A 69 11.29 13.59 2.38
CA PHE A 69 10.27 12.56 2.51
C PHE A 69 10.54 11.79 3.81
N TRP A 70 10.31 12.45 4.94
CA TRP A 70 10.46 11.89 6.29
C TRP A 70 9.71 10.55 6.49
N HIS A 71 8.73 10.25 5.62
CA HIS A 71 7.95 9.01 5.62
C HIS A 71 8.41 7.93 4.61
N VAL A 72 9.36 8.22 3.72
CA VAL A 72 9.90 7.24 2.76
C VAL A 72 11.36 6.95 3.12
N PRO A 73 11.66 5.76 3.65
CA PRO A 73 13.04 5.35 3.92
C PRO A 73 13.91 5.45 2.67
N GLN A 74 15.16 5.88 2.86
CA GLN A 74 16.13 5.88 1.76
C GLN A 74 16.49 4.44 1.41
N ALA A 75 16.31 4.09 0.15
CA ALA A 75 16.70 2.80 -0.40
C ALA A 75 18.21 2.76 -0.62
N ASP A 76 18.80 1.61 -0.38
CA ASP A 76 20.21 1.39 -0.69
C ASP A 76 20.40 1.35 -2.20
N VAL A 77 21.35 2.16 -2.69
CA VAL A 77 21.66 2.20 -4.12
C VAL A 77 22.48 0.97 -4.48
N PRO A 78 22.05 0.16 -5.47
CA PRO A 78 22.81 -1.00 -5.92
C PRO A 78 24.21 -0.61 -6.38
N ALA A 79 25.19 -1.48 -6.09
CA ALA A 79 26.57 -1.27 -6.51
C ALA A 79 26.67 -1.04 -8.03
N GLY A 80 27.40 0.00 -8.43
CA GLY A 80 27.62 0.36 -9.84
C GLY A 80 26.60 1.33 -10.44
N LEU A 81 25.46 1.58 -9.79
CA LEU A 81 24.48 2.57 -10.27
C LEU A 81 24.77 3.97 -9.73
N LYS A 82 24.67 4.99 -10.60
CA LYS A 82 24.84 6.40 -10.21
C LYS A 82 23.52 7.14 -10.31
N LEU A 83 22.71 7.02 -9.27
CA LEU A 83 21.39 7.66 -9.18
C LEU A 83 21.49 9.12 -8.75
N ASN A 84 20.79 10.01 -9.46
CA ASN A 84 20.57 11.40 -9.06
C ASN A 84 19.49 11.50 -7.94
N ALA A 85 19.14 12.70 -7.49
CA ALA A 85 18.18 12.87 -6.40
C ALA A 85 16.77 12.31 -6.74
N VAL A 86 16.29 12.54 -7.96
CA VAL A 86 14.97 12.09 -8.42
C VAL A 86 14.92 10.58 -8.63
N GLU A 87 15.97 9.98 -9.19
CA GLU A 87 16.11 8.53 -9.36
C GLU A 87 16.15 7.81 -8.00
N ARG A 88 16.85 8.37 -7.01
CA ARG A 88 16.84 7.84 -5.63
C ARG A 88 15.45 7.93 -5.01
N TYR A 89 14.74 9.04 -5.23
CA TYR A 89 13.35 9.16 -4.77
C TYR A 89 12.44 8.11 -5.39
N LEU A 90 12.56 7.90 -6.71
CA LEU A 90 11.79 6.88 -7.41
C LEU A 90 12.09 5.49 -6.84
N LEU A 91 13.37 5.14 -6.65
CA LEU A 91 13.77 3.86 -6.06
C LEU A 91 13.18 3.65 -4.67
N SER A 92 13.40 4.63 -3.78
CA SER A 92 12.86 4.65 -2.42
C SER A 92 11.35 4.47 -2.39
N SER A 93 10.64 5.18 -3.27
CA SER A 93 9.18 5.06 -3.38
C SER A 93 8.76 3.68 -3.86
N LEU A 94 9.41 3.14 -4.88
CA LEU A 94 9.10 1.81 -5.44
C LEU A 94 9.28 0.71 -4.39
N GLU A 95 10.39 0.73 -3.65
CA GLU A 95 10.68 -0.28 -2.62
C GLU A 95 9.77 -0.14 -1.41
N ASN A 96 9.59 1.09 -0.91
CA ASN A 96 8.72 1.34 0.24
C ASN A 96 7.26 0.99 -0.08
N ASP A 97 6.75 1.38 -1.26
CA ASP A 97 5.38 1.08 -1.63
C ASP A 97 5.17 -0.41 -1.94
N ALA A 98 6.16 -1.10 -2.49
CA ALA A 98 6.10 -2.57 -2.62
C ALA A 98 5.99 -3.23 -1.24
N ALA A 99 6.83 -2.82 -0.28
CA ALA A 99 6.76 -3.31 1.09
C ALA A 99 5.41 -3.00 1.74
N ARG A 100 4.95 -1.75 1.67
CA ARG A 100 3.65 -1.35 2.23
C ARG A 100 2.49 -2.13 1.62
N LEU A 101 2.50 -2.32 0.31
CA LEU A 101 1.44 -3.05 -0.40
C LEU A 101 1.40 -4.54 0.01
N LEU A 102 2.56 -5.14 0.30
CA LEU A 102 2.63 -6.51 0.84
C LEU A 102 2.13 -6.61 2.29
N HIS A 103 2.18 -5.52 3.08
CA HIS A 103 1.70 -5.52 4.45
C HIS A 103 0.21 -5.20 4.59
N VAL A 104 -0.36 -4.41 3.68
CA VAL A 104 -1.80 -4.08 3.67
C VAL A 104 -2.64 -5.32 3.36
N SER A 105 -3.80 -5.47 4.01
CA SER A 105 -4.79 -6.50 3.67
C SER A 105 -5.32 -6.25 2.25
N TRP A 106 -5.20 -7.23 1.37
CA TRP A 106 -5.71 -7.15 -0.01
C TRP A 106 -7.22 -7.38 -0.08
N CYS A 107 -7.81 -7.95 0.96
CA CYS A 107 -9.23 -8.13 1.09
C CYS A 107 -9.93 -6.93 1.73
N GLU A 108 -9.51 -6.52 2.93
CA GLU A 108 -10.30 -5.60 3.78
C GLU A 108 -9.88 -4.13 3.65
N ASP A 109 -8.57 -3.87 3.54
CA ASP A 109 -8.00 -2.52 3.57
C ASP A 109 -7.50 -2.03 2.20
N PHE A 110 -7.79 -2.77 1.13
CA PHE A 110 -7.29 -2.45 -0.20
C PHE A 110 -8.02 -1.25 -0.80
N ASP A 111 -7.28 -0.16 -0.98
CA ASP A 111 -7.82 1.10 -1.50
C ASP A 111 -7.43 1.34 -2.97
N SER A 112 -8.37 1.92 -3.71
CA SER A 112 -8.15 2.54 -5.02
C SER A 112 -6.94 3.47 -5.10
N TYR A 113 -6.56 4.14 -4.00
CA TYR A 113 -5.36 4.98 -3.87
C TYR A 113 -4.10 4.31 -4.44
N TRP A 114 -3.95 2.99 -4.27
CA TRP A 114 -2.77 2.27 -4.75
C TRP A 114 -2.61 2.32 -6.26
N ARG A 115 -3.70 2.41 -7.02
CA ARG A 115 -3.63 2.56 -8.48
C ARG A 115 -3.06 3.92 -8.86
N ASP A 116 -3.58 4.99 -8.26
CA ASP A 116 -3.10 6.35 -8.52
C ASP A 116 -1.65 6.51 -8.09
N ARG A 117 -1.28 5.93 -6.95
CA ARG A 117 0.09 5.92 -6.46
C ARG A 117 1.04 5.22 -7.44
N VAL A 118 0.76 3.99 -7.86
CA VAL A 118 1.63 3.27 -8.81
C VAL A 118 1.67 3.96 -10.18
N ASN A 119 0.55 4.52 -10.65
CA ASN A 119 0.50 5.29 -11.89
C ASN A 119 1.37 6.56 -11.81
N SER A 120 1.39 7.24 -10.66
CA SER A 120 2.25 8.41 -10.46
C SER A 120 3.74 8.07 -10.54
N LEU A 121 4.14 6.91 -10.00
CA LEU A 121 5.53 6.42 -10.08
C LEU A 121 5.89 5.96 -11.49
N GLU A 122 4.96 5.34 -12.21
CA GLU A 122 5.14 5.04 -13.63
C GLU A 122 5.31 6.33 -14.45
N MET A 123 4.49 7.36 -14.19
CA MET A 123 4.60 8.64 -14.89
C MET A 123 5.95 9.31 -14.60
N LEU A 124 6.44 9.24 -13.36
CA LEU A 124 7.76 9.74 -13.00
C LEU A 124 8.87 8.95 -13.70
N TYR A 125 8.79 7.62 -13.72
CA TYR A 125 9.71 6.76 -14.47
C TYR A 125 9.75 7.15 -15.95
N LYS A 126 8.58 7.30 -16.58
CA LYS A 126 8.48 7.70 -17.99
C LYS A 126 9.09 9.08 -18.20
N THR A 127 8.82 10.03 -17.32
CA THR A 127 9.37 11.40 -17.44
C THR A 127 10.89 11.44 -17.44
N ILE A 128 11.55 10.58 -16.65
CA ILE A 128 13.00 10.61 -16.46
C ILE A 128 13.75 9.72 -17.47
N TYR A 129 13.15 8.58 -17.86
CA TYR A 129 13.80 7.55 -18.66
C TYR A 129 13.19 7.31 -20.05
N THR A 130 12.07 7.95 -20.37
CA THR A 130 11.45 7.89 -21.71
C THR A 130 11.25 9.31 -22.25
N ASP A 131 11.21 9.46 -23.57
CA ASP A 131 11.03 10.76 -24.22
C ASP A 131 9.54 11.19 -24.31
N ASP A 132 8.65 10.52 -23.57
CA ASP A 132 7.18 10.69 -23.65
C ASP A 132 6.70 12.05 -23.08
N HIS A 133 7.48 12.67 -22.18
CA HIS A 133 7.06 13.84 -21.40
C HIS A 133 8.13 14.96 -21.35
N PRO A 134 8.44 15.61 -22.49
CA PRO A 134 9.57 16.54 -22.59
C PRO A 134 9.45 17.76 -21.67
N PHE A 135 8.24 18.29 -21.46
CA PHE A 135 8.03 19.45 -20.58
C PHE A 135 8.45 19.18 -19.13
N TYR A 136 8.04 18.03 -18.59
CA TYR A 136 8.34 17.67 -17.20
C TYR A 136 9.82 17.29 -17.00
N ARG A 137 10.51 16.87 -18.07
CA ARG A 137 11.94 16.54 -18.04
C ARG A 137 12.82 17.75 -17.75
N TYR A 138 12.39 18.95 -18.12
CA TYR A 138 13.07 20.19 -17.74
C TYR A 138 13.09 20.39 -16.21
N ILE A 139 12.14 19.80 -15.50
CA ILE A 139 11.98 19.91 -14.04
C ILE A 139 12.66 18.74 -13.33
N PHE A 140 12.39 17.51 -13.77
CA PHE A 140 12.86 16.29 -13.10
C PHE A 140 14.22 15.77 -13.60
N GLY A 141 14.74 16.35 -14.66
CA GLY A 141 15.99 15.96 -15.29
C GLY A 141 15.85 14.88 -16.35
N ASN A 142 16.91 14.74 -17.15
CA ASN A 142 17.01 13.78 -18.24
C ASN A 142 17.99 12.65 -17.90
N CYS A 143 17.49 11.42 -17.73
CA CYS A 143 18.32 10.23 -17.53
C CYS A 143 18.14 9.17 -18.62
N THR A 144 17.64 9.52 -19.82
CA THR A 144 17.41 8.51 -20.88
C THR A 144 18.67 7.78 -21.34
N HIS A 145 19.83 8.42 -21.19
CA HIS A 145 21.14 7.86 -21.52
C HIS A 145 21.63 6.81 -20.51
N LYS A 146 21.04 6.74 -19.32
CA LYS A 146 21.42 5.82 -18.24
C LYS A 146 20.73 4.47 -18.38
N THR A 147 21.26 3.62 -19.26
CA THR A 147 20.63 2.33 -19.62
C THR A 147 20.55 1.35 -18.45
N ALA A 148 21.60 1.21 -17.65
CA ALA A 148 21.65 0.29 -16.52
C ALA A 148 20.66 0.70 -15.41
N GLU A 149 20.64 1.99 -15.06
CA GLU A 149 19.69 2.57 -14.11
C GLU A 149 18.25 2.41 -14.59
N LYS A 150 18.00 2.73 -15.87
CA LYS A 150 16.68 2.58 -16.51
C LYS A 150 16.15 1.15 -16.39
N GLU A 151 17.00 0.17 -16.68
CA GLU A 151 16.62 -1.24 -16.62
C GLU A 151 16.34 -1.67 -15.16
N HIS A 152 17.19 -1.26 -14.21
CA HIS A 152 16.98 -1.56 -12.80
C HIS A 152 15.65 -0.98 -12.27
N MET A 153 15.38 0.30 -12.55
CA MET A 153 14.13 0.95 -12.16
C MET A 153 12.92 0.30 -12.81
N LEU A 154 13.03 -0.11 -14.08
CA LEU A 154 11.95 -0.80 -14.77
C LEU A 154 11.60 -2.13 -14.11
N ARG A 155 12.61 -2.91 -13.69
CA ARG A 155 12.38 -4.17 -12.96
C ARG A 155 11.64 -3.92 -11.64
N LYS A 156 12.05 -2.92 -10.86
CA LYS A 156 11.40 -2.54 -9.60
C LYS A 156 9.97 -2.05 -9.82
N LEU A 157 9.74 -1.23 -10.85
CA LEU A 157 8.40 -0.75 -11.22
C LEU A 157 7.50 -1.91 -11.67
N ASN A 158 8.00 -2.82 -12.49
CA ASN A 158 7.24 -3.98 -12.95
C ASN A 158 6.89 -4.92 -11.79
N TYR A 159 7.79 -5.09 -10.84
CA TYR A 159 7.52 -5.84 -9.61
C TYR A 159 6.39 -5.20 -8.81
N LEU A 160 6.44 -3.89 -8.56
CA LEU A 160 5.35 -3.16 -7.88
C LEU A 160 4.01 -3.27 -8.62
N LYS A 161 4.02 -3.11 -9.95
CA LYS A 161 2.83 -3.29 -10.80
C LYS A 161 2.26 -4.71 -10.69
N ASN A 162 3.13 -5.72 -10.65
CA ASN A 162 2.72 -7.11 -10.48
C ASN A 162 2.04 -7.33 -9.11
N ILE A 163 2.62 -6.80 -8.03
CA ILE A 163 1.98 -6.84 -6.70
C ILE A 163 0.61 -6.15 -6.76
N LEU A 164 0.52 -4.95 -7.33
CA LEU A 164 -0.75 -4.23 -7.46
C LEU A 164 -1.80 -5.01 -8.25
N PHE A 165 -1.39 -5.66 -9.34
CA PHE A 165 -2.27 -6.49 -10.16
C PHE A 165 -2.88 -7.63 -9.34
N TRP A 166 -2.04 -8.37 -8.58
CA TRP A 166 -2.50 -9.48 -7.75
C TRP A 166 -3.30 -9.02 -6.54
N ALA A 167 -2.98 -7.89 -5.94
CA ALA A 167 -3.78 -7.26 -4.90
C ALA A 167 -5.18 -6.92 -5.42
N CYS A 168 -5.30 -6.25 -6.57
CA CYS A 168 -6.59 -5.96 -7.22
C CYS A 168 -7.38 -7.23 -7.58
N ARG A 169 -6.70 -8.30 -8.02
CA ARG A 169 -7.36 -9.57 -8.34
C ARG A 169 -7.87 -10.29 -7.10
N THR A 170 -7.10 -10.23 -6.01
CA THR A 170 -7.47 -10.79 -4.70
C THR A 170 -8.66 -10.04 -4.13
N GLU A 171 -8.62 -8.71 -4.15
CA GLU A 171 -9.75 -7.86 -3.75
C GLU A 171 -11.02 -8.24 -4.49
N ARG A 172 -10.99 -8.37 -5.82
CA ARG A 172 -12.17 -8.79 -6.61
C ARG A 172 -12.70 -10.16 -6.23
N CYS A 173 -11.82 -11.11 -5.91
CA CYS A 173 -12.21 -12.43 -5.44
C CYS A 173 -12.93 -12.31 -4.08
N TYR A 174 -12.36 -11.54 -3.16
CA TYR A 174 -12.98 -11.19 -1.88
C TYR A 174 -14.34 -10.51 -2.05
N THR A 175 -14.46 -9.48 -2.90
CA THR A 175 -15.73 -8.78 -3.15
C THR A 175 -16.81 -9.75 -3.61
N SER A 176 -16.44 -10.76 -4.41
CA SER A 176 -17.37 -11.76 -4.93
C SER A 176 -17.89 -12.67 -3.80
N ILE A 177 -17.00 -13.10 -2.89
CA ILE A 177 -17.37 -13.85 -1.68
C ILE A 177 -18.26 -12.99 -0.77
N ALA A 178 -17.89 -11.73 -0.55
CA ALA A 178 -18.63 -10.81 0.29
C ALA A 178 -20.06 -10.55 -0.26
N LYS A 179 -20.21 -10.40 -1.58
CA LYS A 179 -21.51 -10.28 -2.26
C LYS A 179 -22.34 -11.56 -2.13
N ALA A 180 -21.73 -12.73 -2.35
CA ALA A 180 -22.41 -14.02 -2.17
C ALA A 180 -22.91 -14.18 -0.72
N ARG A 181 -22.07 -13.83 0.26
CA ARG A 181 -22.44 -13.81 1.68
C ARG A 181 -23.62 -12.90 1.94
N TYR A 182 -23.55 -11.66 1.49
CA TYR A 182 -24.61 -10.66 1.66
C TYR A 182 -25.95 -11.15 1.07
N TYR A 183 -25.90 -11.78 -0.11
CA TYR A 183 -27.07 -12.32 -0.79
C TYR A 183 -27.65 -13.53 -0.05
N VAL A 184 -26.81 -14.50 0.35
CA VAL A 184 -27.23 -15.68 1.11
C VAL A 184 -27.92 -15.31 2.43
N GLN A 185 -27.38 -14.29 3.13
CA GLN A 185 -27.94 -13.80 4.39
C GLN A 185 -29.37 -13.25 4.27
N ARG A 186 -29.71 -12.61 3.14
CA ARG A 186 -30.96 -11.85 2.99
C ARG A 186 -31.99 -12.51 2.10
N CYS A 187 -31.55 -13.25 1.09
CA CYS A 187 -32.40 -13.67 -0.03
C CYS A 187 -32.53 -15.19 -0.12
N VAL A 188 -31.62 -15.96 0.48
CA VAL A 188 -31.60 -17.42 0.34
C VAL A 188 -32.03 -18.06 1.66
N TRP A 189 -33.21 -18.67 1.67
CA TRP A 189 -33.75 -19.39 2.84
C TRP A 189 -33.56 -20.90 2.75
N ASN A 190 -33.39 -21.43 1.52
CA ASN A 190 -33.18 -22.85 1.28
C ASN A 190 -31.73 -23.26 1.60
N ALA A 191 -31.54 -24.17 2.55
CA ALA A 191 -30.24 -24.68 2.96
C ALA A 191 -29.42 -25.26 1.78
N LEU A 192 -30.03 -26.06 0.91
CA LEU A 192 -29.32 -26.64 -0.25
C LEU A 192 -28.78 -25.57 -1.19
N GLU A 193 -29.50 -24.46 -1.32
CA GLU A 193 -29.06 -23.36 -2.17
C GLU A 193 -27.92 -22.56 -1.52
N ARG A 194 -27.97 -22.31 -0.20
CA ARG A 194 -26.85 -21.72 0.55
C ARG A 194 -25.58 -22.55 0.39
N GLU A 195 -25.70 -23.87 0.44
CA GLU A 195 -24.58 -24.78 0.23
C GLU A 195 -23.97 -24.64 -1.18
N ARG A 196 -24.80 -24.50 -2.22
CA ARG A 196 -24.32 -24.26 -3.59
C ARG A 196 -23.50 -22.97 -3.70
N TYR A 197 -23.93 -21.90 -3.03
CA TYR A 197 -23.15 -20.65 -2.98
C TYR A 197 -21.79 -20.85 -2.30
N LEU A 198 -21.73 -21.58 -1.20
CA LEU A 198 -20.45 -21.89 -0.53
C LEU A 198 -19.53 -22.72 -1.44
N CYS A 199 -20.05 -23.79 -2.07
CA CYS A 199 -19.27 -24.60 -2.99
C CYS A 199 -18.73 -23.77 -4.17
N ALA A 200 -19.56 -22.90 -4.75
CA ALA A 200 -19.12 -21.99 -5.81
C ALA A 200 -18.02 -21.01 -5.35
N CYS A 201 -18.11 -20.50 -4.12
CA CYS A 201 -17.05 -19.66 -3.55
C CYS A 201 -15.74 -20.44 -3.37
N VAL A 202 -15.82 -21.67 -2.85
CA VAL A 202 -14.65 -22.56 -2.66
C VAL A 202 -13.98 -22.82 -4.01
N GLU A 203 -14.74 -23.23 -5.02
CA GLU A 203 -14.23 -23.49 -6.37
C GLU A 203 -13.59 -22.23 -7.00
N ALA A 204 -14.19 -21.06 -6.79
CA ALA A 204 -13.65 -19.79 -7.28
C ALA A 204 -12.28 -19.47 -6.64
N VAL A 205 -12.14 -19.66 -5.32
CA VAL A 205 -10.87 -19.44 -4.62
C VAL A 205 -9.83 -20.49 -5.01
N ASP A 206 -10.22 -21.75 -5.22
CA ASP A 206 -9.30 -22.79 -5.71
C ASP A 206 -8.79 -22.51 -7.12
N SER A 207 -9.69 -22.10 -8.02
CA SER A 207 -9.34 -21.66 -9.38
C SER A 207 -8.44 -20.43 -9.36
N PHE A 208 -8.68 -19.50 -8.43
CA PHE A 208 -7.83 -18.33 -8.24
C PHE A 208 -6.43 -18.72 -7.73
N GLY A 209 -6.34 -19.55 -6.69
CA GLY A 209 -5.06 -19.97 -6.10
C GLY A 209 -4.12 -20.69 -7.06
N LYS A 210 -4.65 -21.40 -8.05
CA LYS A 210 -3.87 -22.01 -9.15
C LYS A 210 -3.18 -20.99 -10.05
N LYS A 211 -3.70 -19.76 -10.12
CA LYS A 211 -3.19 -18.68 -10.98
C LYS A 211 -2.22 -17.77 -10.24
N VAL A 212 -2.33 -17.67 -8.92
CA VAL A 212 -1.48 -16.78 -8.10
C VAL A 212 -0.03 -17.29 -8.12
N PRO A 213 0.96 -16.41 -8.41
CA PRO A 213 2.37 -16.73 -8.33
C PRO A 213 2.74 -17.19 -6.93
N GLU A 214 3.66 -18.14 -6.83
CA GLU A 214 4.06 -18.74 -5.56
C GLU A 214 4.52 -17.70 -4.52
N GLU A 215 5.28 -16.70 -4.96
CA GLU A 215 5.74 -15.59 -4.13
C GLU A 215 4.59 -14.82 -3.47
N LEU A 216 3.42 -14.70 -4.11
CA LEU A 216 2.29 -13.94 -3.58
C LEU A 216 1.20 -14.84 -2.98
N ARG A 217 1.34 -16.16 -3.11
CA ARG A 217 0.33 -17.13 -2.66
C ARG A 217 0.15 -17.10 -1.14
N HIS A 218 1.25 -17.00 -0.40
CA HIS A 218 1.24 -16.92 1.07
C HIS A 218 0.58 -15.63 1.59
N LYS A 219 0.46 -14.60 0.75
CA LYS A 219 -0.23 -13.35 1.07
C LYS A 219 -1.72 -13.43 0.71
N ALA A 220 -2.04 -13.81 -0.53
CA ALA A 220 -3.41 -13.77 -1.03
C ALA A 220 -4.31 -14.89 -0.48
N MET A 221 -3.80 -16.12 -0.37
CA MET A 221 -4.65 -17.28 -0.07
C MET A 221 -5.16 -17.30 1.38
N PRO A 222 -4.33 -17.02 2.40
CA PRO A 222 -4.83 -17.00 3.78
C PRO A 222 -5.94 -15.97 4.00
N GLU A 223 -5.85 -14.79 3.38
CA GLU A 223 -6.89 -13.76 3.48
C GLU A 223 -8.22 -14.24 2.85
N LEU A 224 -8.17 -14.93 1.71
CA LEU A 224 -9.35 -15.50 1.07
C LEU A 224 -9.92 -16.69 1.84
N GLU A 225 -9.08 -17.50 2.48
CA GLU A 225 -9.51 -18.61 3.33
C GLU A 225 -10.28 -18.10 4.56
N VAL A 226 -9.82 -17.01 5.19
CA VAL A 226 -10.57 -16.33 6.26
C VAL A 226 -11.94 -15.86 5.76
N ALA A 227 -12.00 -15.29 4.56
CA ALA A 227 -13.27 -14.87 3.95
C ALA A 227 -14.21 -16.07 3.68
N LEU A 228 -13.67 -17.21 3.25
CA LEU A 228 -14.41 -18.46 3.06
C LEU A 228 -14.94 -19.03 4.38
N VAL A 229 -14.15 -18.98 5.46
CA VAL A 229 -14.60 -19.38 6.80
C VAL A 229 -15.75 -18.49 7.27
N SER A 230 -15.66 -17.18 7.00
CA SER A 230 -16.76 -16.25 7.28
C SER A 230 -18.02 -16.59 6.48
N MET A 231 -17.89 -16.97 5.20
CA MET A 231 -19.02 -17.45 4.38
C MET A 231 -19.63 -18.73 4.95
N ARG A 232 -18.81 -19.70 5.37
CA ARG A 232 -19.26 -20.98 5.96
C ARG A 232 -20.13 -20.79 7.20
N HIS A 233 -19.88 -19.76 8.01
CA HIS A 233 -20.70 -19.46 9.19
C HIS A 233 -22.18 -19.27 8.84
N TRP A 234 -22.50 -18.76 7.65
CA TRP A 234 -23.86 -18.53 7.18
C TRP A 234 -24.53 -19.75 6.54
N VAL A 235 -23.82 -20.88 6.51
CA VAL A 235 -24.24 -22.16 5.90
C VAL A 235 -24.20 -23.27 6.97
N TRP A 236 -24.37 -22.89 8.24
CA TRP A 236 -24.21 -23.76 9.41
C TRP A 236 -25.25 -24.88 9.50
N ASP A 237 -26.42 -24.65 8.90
CA ASP A 237 -27.59 -25.51 8.80
C ASP A 237 -27.45 -26.60 7.71
N CYS A 238 -26.39 -26.54 6.90
CA CYS A 238 -26.19 -27.45 5.78
C CYS A 238 -25.33 -28.68 6.20
N PRO A 239 -25.82 -29.92 6.01
CA PRO A 239 -25.13 -31.12 6.47
C PRO A 239 -23.83 -31.40 5.69
N ASN A 240 -23.80 -31.09 4.40
CA ASN A 240 -22.69 -31.40 3.50
C ASN A 240 -21.68 -30.24 3.37
N GLY A 241 -22.13 -28.99 3.50
CA GLY A 241 -21.26 -27.81 3.44
C GLY A 241 -20.13 -27.84 4.47
N LYS A 242 -20.37 -28.43 5.65
CA LYS A 242 -19.31 -28.70 6.64
C LYS A 242 -18.26 -29.67 6.10
N ARG A 243 -18.64 -30.76 5.42
CA ARG A 243 -17.71 -31.78 4.91
C ARG A 243 -16.81 -31.26 3.78
N THR A 244 -17.37 -30.51 2.83
CA THR A 244 -16.62 -29.95 1.70
C THR A 244 -15.53 -29.00 2.20
N PHE A 245 -15.86 -28.17 3.20
CA PHE A 245 -14.91 -27.24 3.81
C PHE A 245 -13.84 -27.95 4.65
N THR A 246 -14.23 -28.95 5.45
CA THR A 246 -13.27 -29.74 6.24
C THR A 246 -12.26 -30.44 5.36
N ARG A 247 -12.65 -30.94 4.17
CA ARG A 247 -11.71 -31.58 3.23
C ARG A 247 -10.66 -30.65 2.63
N ARG A 248 -10.88 -29.34 2.64
CA ARG A 248 -9.94 -28.35 2.10
C ARG A 248 -8.99 -27.80 3.18
N LEU A 249 -9.47 -27.68 4.42
CA LEU A 249 -8.66 -27.19 5.55
C LEU A 249 -7.86 -28.30 6.26
N ALA A 250 -8.26 -29.57 6.11
CA ALA A 250 -7.53 -30.73 6.64
C ALA A 250 -6.44 -31.19 5.66
#